data_AF-A0AAU9M4T3-F1
#
_entry.id   AF-A0AAU9M4T3-F1
#
_cell.length_a   1.000
_cell.length_b   1.000
_cell.length_c   1.000
_cell.angle_alpha   90.00
_cell.angle_beta   90.00
_cell.angle_gamma   90.00
#
_symmetry.space_group_name_H-M   'P 1'
#
loop_
_entity.id
_entity.type
_entity.pdbx_description
1 polymer ?
#
loop_
_entity_poly.entity_id
_entity_poly.type
_entity_poly.pdbx_seq_one_letter_code
_entity_poly.pdbx_strand_id
1 'polypeptide(L)'
;MINEPTAAAIAYGLELFKTKERKKNVLVFDLGGGTFDVSILTILEGGTFEVKAVAGDTHLGGEDFDNRMVDHCVREFKRKWEKDLTPNKKALGRLRCACEKAKRIL
;
A
#
# COMPACT_ATOMS: atom_id res chain seq x y z
N MET A 1 -11.58 2.15 -18.30
CA MET A 1 -10.70 1.75 -17.18
C MET A 1 -11.26 2.44 -15.94
N ILE A 2 -11.61 1.69 -14.88
CA ILE A 2 -12.11 2.27 -13.62
C ILE A 2 -10.89 2.52 -12.73
N ASN A 3 -10.80 3.68 -12.08
CA ASN A 3 -9.74 3.99 -11.13
C ASN A 3 -9.88 3.14 -9.85
N GLU A 4 -8.77 2.61 -9.34
CA GLU A 4 -8.71 1.74 -8.15
C GLU A 4 -9.51 2.24 -6.94
N PRO A 5 -9.46 3.53 -6.53
CA PRO A 5 -10.22 3.98 -5.37
C PRO A 5 -11.74 3.97 -5.61
N THR A 6 -12.19 4.17 -6.85
CA THR A 6 -13.60 4.01 -7.19
C THR A 6 -14.00 2.54 -7.19
N ALA A 7 -13.13 1.64 -7.65
CA ALA A 7 -13.39 0.20 -7.59
C ALA A 7 -13.50 -0.29 -6.13
N ALA A 8 -12.60 0.17 -5.25
CA ALA A 8 -12.65 -0.11 -3.81
C ALA A 8 -13.92 0.47 -3.15
N ALA A 9 -14.30 1.69 -3.53
CA ALA A 9 -15.54 2.32 -3.04
C ALA A 9 -16.80 1.62 -3.53
N ILE A 10 -16.83 1.10 -4.75
CA ILE A 10 -17.93 0.28 -5.28
C ILE A 10 -18.03 -1.03 -4.49
N ALA A 11 -16.91 -1.70 -4.26
CA ALA A 11 -16.87 -2.92 -3.44
C ALA A 11 -17.40 -2.67 -2.02
N TYR A 12 -17.02 -1.55 -1.40
CA TYR A 12 -17.52 -1.14 -0.08
C TYR A 12 -19.00 -0.71 -0.11
N GLY A 13 -19.40 0.07 -1.11
CA GLY A 13 -20.75 0.63 -1.25
C GLY A 13 -21.83 -0.45 -1.39
N LEU A 14 -21.52 -1.55 -2.09
CA LEU A 14 -22.43 -2.70 -2.24
C LEU A 14 -22.92 -3.29 -0.92
N GLU A 15 -22.09 -3.28 0.13
CA GLU A 15 -22.48 -3.76 1.46
C GLU A 15 -23.28 -2.72 2.26
N LEU A 16 -22.99 -1.43 2.04
CA LEU A 16 -23.62 -0.32 2.74
C LEU A 16 -25.02 0.05 2.23
N PHE A 17 -25.38 -0.33 1.00
CA PHE A 17 -26.72 -0.09 0.42
C PHE A 17 -27.87 -0.78 1.18
N LYS A 18 -27.56 -1.62 2.17
CA LYS A 18 -28.56 -2.21 3.08
C LYS A 18 -29.05 -1.24 4.16
N THR A 19 -28.40 -0.09 4.34
CA THR A 19 -28.74 0.90 5.38
C THR A 19 -29.44 2.11 4.78
N LYS A 20 -30.53 2.59 5.41
CA LYS A 20 -31.41 3.67 4.92
C LYS A 20 -30.80 5.09 4.94
N GLU A 21 -29.49 5.23 5.06
CA GLU A 21 -28.84 6.54 5.12
C GLU A 21 -28.68 7.14 3.71
N ARG A 22 -29.20 8.37 3.53
CA ARG A 22 -29.30 9.04 2.23
C ARG A 22 -27.98 9.49 1.60
N LYS A 23 -26.94 9.70 2.41
CA LYS A 23 -25.63 10.21 1.96
C LYS A 23 -24.53 9.76 2.91
N LYS A 24 -23.45 9.20 2.36
CA LYS A 24 -22.25 8.80 3.13
C LYS A 24 -21.00 9.37 2.52
N ASN A 25 -20.06 9.80 3.34
CA ASN A 25 -18.71 10.13 2.89
C ASN A 25 -17.78 8.97 3.26
N VAL A 26 -16.97 8.55 2.31
CA VAL A 26 -16.03 7.43 2.43
C VAL A 26 -14.64 7.96 2.09
N LEU A 27 -13.66 7.63 2.93
CA LEU A 27 -12.26 7.78 2.62
C LEU A 27 -11.73 6.42 2.21
N VAL A 28 -11.14 6.35 1.01
CA VAL A 28 -10.40 5.19 0.54
C VAL A 28 -8.92 5.49 0.74
N PHE A 29 -8.25 4.60 1.44
CA PHE A 29 -6.82 4.61 1.67
C PHE A 29 -6.23 3.39 1.00
N ASP A 30 -5.35 3.59 0.02
CA ASP A 30 -4.69 2.52 -0.70
C ASP A 30 -3.17 2.72 -0.60
N LEU A 31 -2.49 1.78 0.06
CA LEU A 31 -1.04 1.76 0.18
C LEU A 31 -0.53 0.47 -0.48
N GLY A 32 -0.19 0.60 -1.76
CA GLY A 32 0.25 -0.50 -2.60
C GLY A 32 1.74 -0.80 -2.47
N GLY A 33 2.29 -1.49 -3.47
CA GLY A 33 3.70 -1.85 -3.53
C GLY A 33 4.63 -0.65 -3.77
N GLY A 34 4.22 0.31 -4.59
CA GLY A 34 5.02 1.48 -4.94
C GLY A 34 4.27 2.81 -4.99
N THR A 35 2.95 2.80 -4.78
CA THR A 35 2.14 4.01 -4.74
C THR A 35 1.27 4.04 -3.49
N PHE A 36 0.95 5.27 -3.08
CA PHE A 36 0.06 5.57 -1.98
C PHE A 36 -1.01 6.53 -2.49
N ASP A 37 -2.27 6.12 -2.45
CA ASP A 37 -3.39 6.88 -2.97
C ASP A 37 -4.47 7.06 -1.88
N VAL A 38 -5.02 8.26 -1.81
CA VAL A 38 -6.13 8.61 -0.92
C VAL A 38 -7.21 9.27 -1.74
N SER A 39 -8.44 8.78 -1.60
CA SER A 39 -9.60 9.34 -2.26
C SER A 39 -10.74 9.57 -1.28
N ILE A 40 -11.44 10.70 -1.43
CA ILE A 40 -12.67 10.98 -0.70
C ILE A 40 -13.81 10.86 -1.68
N LEU A 41 -14.78 10.00 -1.36
CA LEU A 41 -15.98 9.78 -2.15
C LEU A 41 -17.22 10.07 -1.33
N THR A 42 -18.27 10.52 -2.00
CA THR A 42 -19.62 10.59 -1.46
C THR A 42 -20.47 9.53 -2.15
N ILE A 43 -21.12 8.68 -1.37
CA ILE A 43 -22.13 7.73 -1.84
C ILE A 43 -23.51 8.38 -1.64
N LEU A 44 -24.26 8.52 -2.72
CA LEU A 44 -25.63 9.06 -2.72
C LEU A 44 -26.67 7.94 -2.75
N GLU A 45 -27.91 8.29 -2.39
CA GLU A 45 -29.08 7.43 -2.57
C GLU A 45 -29.17 6.92 -4.02
N GLY A 46 -29.48 5.64 -4.21
CA GLY A 46 -29.51 5.01 -5.54
C GLY A 46 -28.15 4.53 -6.06
N GLY A 47 -27.10 4.58 -5.24
CA GLY A 47 -25.80 3.94 -5.56
C GLY A 47 -24.90 4.71 -6.49
N THR A 48 -25.13 6.02 -6.62
CA THR A 48 -24.23 6.91 -7.35
C THR A 48 -23.05 7.31 -6.47
N PHE A 49 -21.85 7.22 -7.03
CA PHE A 49 -20.60 7.60 -6.38
C PHE A 49 -20.07 8.91 -6.96
N GLU A 50 -19.76 9.86 -6.09
CA GLU A 50 -19.17 11.14 -6.47
C GLU A 50 -17.77 11.26 -5.84
N VAL A 51 -16.74 11.38 -6.67
CA VAL A 51 -15.37 11.60 -6.21
C VAL A 51 -15.21 13.08 -5.83
N LYS A 52 -14.80 13.36 -4.59
CA LYS A 52 -14.61 14.71 -4.07
C LYS A 52 -13.16 15.17 -4.16
N ALA A 53 -12.23 14.28 -3.89
CA ALA A 53 -10.80 14.56 -3.96
C ALA A 53 -10.03 13.26 -4.18
N VAL A 54 -8.90 13.37 -4.88
CA VAL A 54 -7.91 12.31 -5.04
C VAL A 54 -6.54 12.95 -4.85
N ALA A 55 -5.70 12.36 -4.01
CA ALA A 55 -4.32 12.76 -3.78
C ALA A 55 -3.49 11.52 -3.44
N GLY A 56 -2.17 11.66 -3.45
CA GLY A 56 -1.29 10.53 -3.18
C GLY A 56 0.17 10.84 -3.42
N ASP A 57 1.00 9.81 -3.25
CA ASP A 57 2.41 9.79 -3.60
C ASP A 57 2.68 8.59 -4.52
N THR A 58 3.20 8.87 -5.71
CA THR A 58 3.48 7.87 -6.75
C THR A 58 4.79 7.11 -6.53
N HIS A 59 5.54 7.45 -5.47
CA HIS A 59 6.83 6.86 -5.13
C HIS A 59 6.92 6.45 -3.66
N LEU A 60 5.78 6.06 -3.08
CA LEU A 60 5.69 5.57 -1.71
C LEU A 60 4.86 4.29 -1.67
N GLY A 61 5.44 3.19 -1.17
CA GLY A 61 4.71 1.94 -1.02
C GLY A 61 5.45 0.87 -0.23
N GLY A 62 4.92 -0.34 -0.28
CA GLY A 62 5.46 -1.55 0.36
C GLY A 62 6.95 -1.78 0.13
N GLU A 63 7.47 -1.43 -1.05
CA GLU A 63 8.88 -1.60 -1.42
C GLU A 63 9.81 -0.68 -0.62
N ASP A 64 9.37 0.49 -0.18
CA ASP A 64 10.17 1.39 0.66
C ASP A 64 10.43 0.79 2.03
N PHE A 65 9.43 0.11 2.59
CA PHE A 65 9.59 -0.63 3.84
C PHE A 65 10.57 -1.79 3.65
N ASP A 66 10.46 -2.54 2.55
CA ASP A 66 11.39 -3.62 2.22
C ASP A 66 12.82 -3.10 2.07
N ASN A 67 13.01 -1.96 1.38
CA ASN A 67 14.29 -1.28 1.22
C ASN A 67 14.90 -0.91 2.58
N ARG A 68 14.13 -0.28 3.47
CA ARG A 68 14.62 0.09 4.81
C ARG A 68 14.99 -1.13 5.65
N MET A 69 14.24 -2.23 5.54
CA MET A 69 14.58 -3.49 6.20
C MET A 69 15.87 -4.09 5.64
N VAL A 70 16.02 -4.13 4.31
CA VAL A 70 17.25 -4.60 3.66
C VAL A 70 18.45 -3.80 4.13
N ASP A 71 18.36 -2.46 4.12
CA ASP A 71 19.45 -1.58 4.56
C ASP A 71 19.84 -1.84 6.02
N HIS A 72 18.85 -2.02 6.90
CA HIS A 72 19.10 -2.39 8.29
C HIS A 72 19.80 -3.75 8.39
N CYS A 73 19.30 -4.78 7.71
CA CYS A 73 19.91 -6.12 7.73
C CYS A 73 21.31 -6.15 7.13
N VAL A 74 21.59 -5.37 6.08
CA VAL A 74 22.93 -5.23 5.51
C VAL A 74 23.90 -4.62 6.52
N ARG A 75 23.49 -3.55 7.22
CA ARG A 75 24.30 -2.93 8.29
C ARG A 75 24.58 -3.92 9.41
N GLU A 76 23.57 -4.66 9.87
CA GLU A 76 23.73 -5.66 10.92
C GLU A 76 24.60 -6.85 10.48
N PHE A 77 24.49 -7.29 9.23
CA PHE A 77 25.35 -8.34 8.68
C PHE A 77 26.82 -7.88 8.66
N LYS A 78 27.08 -6.66 8.18
CA LYS A 78 28.43 -6.08 8.17
C LYS A 78 29.00 -5.94 9.58
N ARG A 79 28.20 -5.50 10.54
CA ARG A 79 28.60 -5.39 11.95
C ARG A 79 28.94 -6.74 12.59
N LYS A 80 28.16 -7.79 12.30
CA LYS A 80 28.31 -9.11 12.93
C LYS A 80 29.40 -9.98 12.29
N TRP A 81 29.63 -9.84 10.99
CA TRP A 81 30.48 -10.74 10.22
C TRP A 81 31.65 -10.05 9.51
N GLU A 82 31.78 -8.72 9.67
CA GLU A 82 32.82 -7.88 9.06
C GLU A 82 32.91 -8.03 7.53
N LYS A 83 31.78 -8.38 6.89
CA LYS A 83 31.67 -8.62 5.45
C LYS A 83 30.58 -7.76 4.84
N ASP A 84 30.88 -7.21 3.68
CA ASP A 84 29.92 -6.41 2.92
C ASP A 84 29.14 -7.28 1.91
N LEU A 85 27.82 -7.34 2.08
CA LEU A 85 26.93 -8.09 1.20
C LEU A 85 26.56 -7.31 -0.07
N THR A 86 26.75 -5.99 -0.08
CA THR A 86 26.26 -5.10 -1.14
C THR A 86 26.81 -5.39 -2.54
N PRO A 87 28.06 -5.87 -2.75
CA PRO A 87 28.53 -6.19 -4.10
C PRO A 87 27.84 -7.42 -4.70
N ASN A 88 27.27 -8.30 -3.86
CA ASN A 88 26.65 -9.54 -4.31
C ASN A 88 25.15 -9.34 -4.57
N LYS A 89 24.81 -8.99 -5.81
CA LYS A 89 23.41 -8.77 -6.25
C LYS A 89 22.50 -9.97 -5.99
N LYS A 90 23.00 -11.21 -6.12
CA LYS A 90 22.21 -12.42 -5.85
C LYS A 90 21.90 -12.57 -4.37
N ALA A 91 22.87 -12.27 -3.49
CA ALA A 91 22.66 -12.30 -2.05
C ALA A 91 21.70 -11.19 -1.60
N LEU A 92 21.84 -9.97 -2.14
CA LEU A 92 20.90 -8.88 -1.89
C LEU A 92 19.47 -9.22 -2.33
N GLY A 93 19.30 -9.84 -3.51
CA GLY A 93 17.98 -10.28 -3.97
C GLY A 93 17.33 -11.29 -3.01
N ARG A 94 18.10 -12.25 -2.49
CA ARG A 94 17.62 -13.22 -1.48
C ARG A 94 17.24 -12.53 -0.17
N LEU A 95 18.05 -11.56 0.28
CA LEU A 95 17.76 -10.79 1.48
C LEU A 95 16.47 -9.97 1.32
N ARG A 96 16.28 -9.31 0.17
CA ARG A 96 15.05 -8.58 -0.15
C ARG A 96 13.81 -9.46 -0.08
N CYS A 97 13.82 -10.63 -0.72
CA CYS A 97 12.69 -11.57 -0.61
C CYS A 97 12.43 -12.03 0.83
N ALA A 98 13.49 -12.16 1.65
CA ALA A 98 13.33 -12.51 3.06
C ALA A 98 12.75 -11.34 3.88
N CYS A 99 13.17 -10.11 3.63
CA CYS A 99 12.63 -8.90 4.26
C CYS A 99 11.14 -8.72 3.91
N GLU A 100 10.76 -8.87 2.64
CA GLU A 100 9.36 -8.80 2.21
C GLU A 100 8.50 -9.86 2.92
N LYS A 101 8.99 -11.11 2.99
CA LYS A 101 8.31 -12.18 3.72
C LYS A 101 8.18 -11.86 5.21
N ALA A 102 9.23 -11.33 5.84
CA ALA A 102 9.20 -10.94 7.24
C ALA A 102 8.20 -9.79 7.48
N LYS A 103 8.18 -8.78 6.61
CA LYS A 103 7.21 -7.68 6.65
C LYS A 103 5.76 -8.17 6.61
N ARG A 104 5.46 -9.21 5.83
CA ARG A 104 4.09 -9.77 5.74
C ARG A 104 3.65 -10.54 7.00
N ILE A 105 4.59 -10.96 7.84
CA ILE A 105 4.32 -11.73 9.06
C ILE A 105 4.15 -10.82 10.28
N LEU A 106 4.86 -9.69 10.30
CA LEU A 106 4.88 -8.70 11.37
C LEU A 106 3.78 -7.65 11.19
#